data_AF-A0A4R0E5M1-F1
#
_entry.id   AF-A0A4R0E5M1-F1
#
_cell.length_a   1.000
_cell.length_b   1.000
_cell.length_c   1.000
_cell.angle_alpha   90.00
_cell.angle_beta   90.00
_cell.angle_gamma   90.00
#
_symmetry.space_group_name_H-M   'P 1'
#
loop_
_entity.id
_entity.type
_entity.pdbx_description
1 polymer ?
#
loop_
_entity_poly.entity_id
_entity_poly.type
_entity_poly.pdbx_seq_one_letter_code
_entity_poly.pdbx_strand_id
1 'polypeptide(L)'
;MVKILLWLSLFIAFIGLWKVIFKFQINQHFQQFKIKQLADLDKTASTSMKPLSTQEARVDEVEEYEQQLFDDVCQIFFERHLTERNLSQAIVVQEEVLRKMPAKTQTKIRKLDLEEWSIYWTFYDQSLEYYVGRYGVFYAHVDRFGEEHKFEMKDAHSHV
;
A
#
# COMPACT_ATOMS: atom_id res chain seq x y z
N MET A 1 -20.08 -10.01 -41.45
CA MET A 1 -18.90 -10.56 -40.74
C MET A 1 -17.88 -9.48 -40.37
N VAL A 2 -17.42 -8.63 -41.30
CA VAL A 2 -16.43 -7.55 -41.00
C VAL A 2 -16.88 -6.56 -39.92
N LYS A 3 -18.17 -6.19 -39.90
CA LYS A 3 -18.74 -5.28 -38.88
C LYS A 3 -18.61 -5.81 -37.44
N ILE A 4 -18.76 -7.13 -37.25
CA ILE A 4 -18.66 -7.76 -35.93
C ILE A 4 -17.20 -7.77 -35.46
N LEU A 5 -16.26 -7.99 -36.38
CA LEU A 5 -14.82 -7.94 -36.11
C LEU A 5 -14.35 -6.53 -35.70
N LEU A 6 -14.90 -5.49 -36.34
CA LEU A 6 -14.62 -4.09 -35.98
C LEU A 6 -15.13 -3.74 -34.57
N TRP A 7 -16.33 -4.19 -34.22
CA TRP A 7 -16.88 -4.01 -32.87
C TRP A 7 -16.04 -4.72 -31.80
N LEU A 8 -15.58 -5.94 -32.08
CA LEU A 8 -14.72 -6.70 -31.17
C LEU A 8 -13.36 -5.99 -30.95
N SER A 9 -12.77 -5.47 -32.02
CA SER A 9 -11.50 -4.75 -31.97
C SER A 9 -11.61 -3.45 -31.15
N LEU A 10 -12.69 -2.68 -31.33
CA LEU A 10 -12.97 -1.49 -30.53
C LEU A 10 -13.15 -1.83 -29.05
N PHE A 11 -13.85 -2.92 -28.74
CA PHE A 11 -14.10 -3.35 -27.36
C PHE A 11 -12.80 -3.68 -26.62
N ILE A 12 -11.88 -4.41 -27.28
CA ILE A 12 -10.56 -4.74 -26.71
C ILE A 12 -9.72 -3.48 -26.48
N ALA A 13 -9.71 -2.54 -27.44
CA ALA A 13 -9.01 -1.27 -27.29
C ALA A 13 -9.57 -0.43 -26.13
N PHE A 14 -10.91 -0.43 -25.97
CA PHE A 14 -11.58 0.30 -24.89
C PHE A 14 -11.26 -0.27 -23.50
N ILE A 15 -11.20 -1.60 -23.36
CA ILE A 15 -10.79 -2.25 -22.11
C ILE A 15 -9.35 -1.86 -21.73
N GLY A 16 -8.43 -1.86 -22.71
CA GLY A 16 -7.05 -1.42 -22.49
C GLY A 16 -6.99 0.05 -22.04
N LEU A 17 -7.71 0.95 -22.72
CA LEU A 17 -7.77 2.37 -22.36
C LEU A 17 -8.35 2.58 -20.96
N TRP A 18 -9.41 1.87 -20.61
CA TRP A 18 -10.08 1.99 -19.31
C TRP A 18 -9.14 1.62 -18.16
N LYS A 19 -8.34 0.56 -18.30
CA LYS A 19 -7.35 0.17 -17.28
C LYS A 19 -6.26 1.23 -17.09
N VAL A 20 -5.81 1.85 -18.17
CA VAL A 20 -4.81 2.92 -18.12
C VAL A 20 -5.37 4.18 -17.44
N ILE A 21 -6.61 4.56 -17.77
CA ILE A 21 -7.28 5.72 -17.15
C ILE A 21 -7.55 5.46 -15.65
N PHE A 22 -7.98 4.26 -15.27
CA PHE A 22 -8.21 3.90 -13.88
C PHE A 22 -6.92 3.95 -13.04
N LYS A 23 -5.80 3.46 -13.59
CA LYS A 23 -4.46 3.64 -13.00
C LYS A 23 -4.08 5.11 -12.84
N PHE A 24 -4.36 5.93 -13.85
CA PHE A 24 -4.05 7.36 -13.81
C PHE A 24 -4.91 8.11 -12.77
N GLN A 25 -6.17 7.75 -12.60
CA GLN A 25 -7.08 8.44 -11.69
C GLN A 25 -6.74 8.19 -10.20
N ILE A 26 -6.25 6.99 -9.85
CA ILE A 26 -5.70 6.67 -8.52
C ILE A 26 -4.41 7.47 -8.28
N ASN A 27 -3.52 7.48 -9.27
CA ASN A 27 -2.28 8.26 -9.23
C ASN A 27 -2.54 9.78 -9.14
N GLN A 28 -3.64 10.29 -9.72
CA GLN A 28 -3.99 11.71 -9.70
C GLN A 28 -4.49 12.17 -8.33
N HIS A 29 -5.18 11.31 -7.57
CA HIS A 29 -5.52 11.59 -6.17
C HIS A 29 -4.23 11.71 -5.33
N PHE A 30 -3.24 10.85 -5.58
CA PHE A 30 -1.92 10.87 -4.94
C PHE A 30 -1.14 12.17 -5.22
N GLN A 31 -1.12 12.62 -6.48
CA GLN A 31 -0.49 13.89 -6.87
C GLN A 31 -1.16 15.10 -6.21
N GLN A 32 -2.50 15.09 -6.06
CA GLN A 32 -3.21 16.17 -5.37
C GLN A 32 -2.89 16.24 -3.87
N PHE A 33 -2.57 15.12 -3.22
CA PHE A 33 -2.10 15.12 -1.82
C PHE A 33 -0.67 15.61 -1.70
N LYS A 34 0.26 15.21 -2.59
CA LYS A 34 1.62 15.80 -2.65
C LYS A 34 1.56 17.30 -2.87
N ILE A 35 0.76 17.78 -3.82
CA ILE A 35 0.58 19.22 -4.09
C ILE A 35 -0.01 19.95 -2.87
N LYS A 36 -0.94 19.33 -2.14
CA LYS A 36 -1.50 19.91 -0.89
C LYS A 36 -0.46 19.97 0.24
N GLN A 37 0.36 18.94 0.43
CA GLN A 37 1.43 18.95 1.42
C GLN A 37 2.50 19.99 1.08
N LEU A 38 2.90 20.07 -0.20
CA LEU A 38 3.85 21.08 -0.67
C LEU A 38 3.30 22.50 -0.47
N ALA A 39 1.99 22.72 -0.74
CA ALA A 39 1.33 24.00 -0.51
C ALA A 39 1.18 24.38 0.98
N ASP A 40 1.07 23.40 1.88
CA ASP A 40 1.01 23.62 3.33
C ASP A 40 2.40 23.91 3.91
N LEU A 41 3.44 23.28 3.35
CA LEU A 41 4.84 23.55 3.66
C LEU A 41 5.27 24.95 3.19
N ASP A 42 4.85 25.36 1.98
CA ASP A 42 5.12 26.68 1.40
C ASP A 42 4.42 27.82 2.18
N LYS A 43 3.22 27.54 2.70
CA LYS A 43 2.53 28.42 3.67
C LYS A 43 3.32 28.63 4.96
N THR A 44 4.08 27.62 5.41
CA THR A 44 4.89 27.68 6.63
C THR A 44 6.28 28.27 6.35
N ALA A 45 6.78 28.17 5.12
CA ALA A 45 8.10 28.63 4.69
C ALA A 45 8.18 30.11 4.28
N SER A 46 7.07 30.86 4.30
CA SER A 46 7.03 32.29 3.93
C SER A 46 7.82 33.24 4.86
N THR A 47 8.68 32.73 5.75
CA THR A 47 9.70 33.51 6.47
C THR A 47 11.05 32.80 6.47
N SER A 48 11.70 32.59 5.32
CA SER A 48 13.17 32.53 5.24
C SER A 48 13.64 32.45 3.78
N MET A 49 14.21 33.54 3.26
CA MET A 49 14.93 33.51 1.99
C MET A 49 16.31 32.85 2.19
N LYS A 50 16.50 31.58 1.82
CA LYS A 50 17.82 30.98 1.47
C LYS A 50 17.69 29.61 0.77
N PRO A 51 18.75 29.12 0.09
CA PRO A 51 18.68 28.50 -1.23
C PRO A 51 17.97 27.13 -1.22
N LEU A 52 16.81 27.08 -1.86
CA LEU A 52 15.79 26.04 -1.74
C LEU A 52 16.12 24.72 -2.50
N SER A 53 16.93 24.78 -3.56
CA SER A 53 17.00 23.73 -4.58
C SER A 53 17.69 22.41 -4.17
N THR A 54 18.74 22.44 -3.36
CA THR A 54 19.51 21.21 -3.05
C THR A 54 18.94 20.44 -1.86
N GLN A 55 18.29 21.14 -0.93
CA GLN A 55 17.71 20.53 0.25
C GLN A 55 16.40 19.83 -0.08
N GLU A 56 15.54 20.44 -0.91
CA GLU A 56 14.30 19.81 -1.38
C GLU A 56 14.58 18.55 -2.19
N ALA A 57 15.50 18.61 -3.18
CA ALA A 57 15.86 17.44 -3.98
C ALA A 57 16.37 16.26 -3.13
N ARG A 58 17.13 16.55 -2.06
CA ARG A 58 17.61 15.52 -1.13
C ARG A 58 16.50 14.97 -0.25
N VAL A 59 15.52 15.79 0.13
CA VAL A 59 14.35 15.33 0.90
C VAL A 59 13.49 14.42 0.03
N ASP A 60 13.22 14.81 -1.22
CA ASP A 60 12.44 14.00 -2.17
C ASP A 60 13.08 12.64 -2.43
N GLU A 61 14.41 12.60 -2.63
CA GLU A 61 15.16 11.34 -2.83
C GLU A 61 15.07 10.41 -1.60
N VAL A 62 15.17 10.97 -0.40
CA VAL A 62 15.01 10.19 0.85
C VAL A 62 13.59 9.64 0.97
N GLU A 63 12.58 10.43 0.64
CA GLU A 63 11.18 9.98 0.68
C GLU A 63 10.91 8.86 -0.34
N GLU A 64 11.40 8.98 -1.57
CA GLU A 64 11.24 7.92 -2.59
C GLU A 64 11.91 6.61 -2.15
N TYR A 65 13.11 6.70 -1.58
CA TYR A 65 13.82 5.56 -1.01
C TYR A 65 13.07 4.93 0.17
N GLU A 66 12.51 5.72 1.09
CA GLU A 66 11.73 5.18 2.21
C GLU A 66 10.43 4.51 1.73
N GLN A 67 9.78 5.05 0.70
CA GLN A 67 8.60 4.41 0.09
C GLN A 67 8.98 3.08 -0.57
N GLN A 68 10.14 3.02 -1.25
CA GLN A 68 10.70 1.76 -1.78
C GLN A 68 10.95 0.76 -0.66
N LEU A 69 11.59 1.18 0.43
CA LEU A 69 11.89 0.32 1.57
C LEU A 69 10.61 -0.30 2.17
N PHE A 70 9.52 0.47 2.26
CA PHE A 70 8.24 -0.05 2.75
C PHE A 70 7.71 -1.17 1.83
N ASP A 71 7.71 -0.96 0.51
CA ASP A 71 7.26 -1.99 -0.46
C ASP A 71 8.12 -3.26 -0.38
N ASP A 72 9.44 -3.11 -0.32
CA ASP A 72 10.38 -4.23 -0.27
C ASP A 72 10.16 -5.09 0.99
N VAL A 73 9.91 -4.45 2.14
CA VAL A 73 9.59 -5.15 3.39
C VAL A 73 8.25 -5.88 3.28
N CYS A 74 7.24 -5.26 2.64
CA CYS A 74 5.95 -5.90 2.40
C CYS A 74 6.09 -7.15 1.52
N GLN A 75 6.89 -7.07 0.46
CA GLN A 75 7.16 -8.22 -0.40
C GLN A 75 7.83 -9.36 0.38
N ILE A 76 8.88 -9.08 1.15
CA ILE A 76 9.56 -10.07 2.01
C ILE A 76 8.57 -10.69 3.01
N PHE A 77 7.64 -9.89 3.53
CA PHE A 77 6.62 -10.38 4.46
C PHE A 77 5.65 -11.36 3.77
N PHE A 78 5.21 -11.06 2.54
CA PHE A 78 4.36 -11.94 1.74
C PHE A 78 5.03 -13.28 1.44
N GLU A 79 6.30 -13.26 1.04
CA GLU A 79 7.08 -14.45 0.67
C GLU A 79 7.28 -15.43 1.83
N ARG A 80 7.15 -14.99 3.08
CA ARG A 80 7.29 -15.84 4.27
C ARG A 80 6.11 -16.76 4.51
N HIS A 81 4.95 -16.50 3.90
CA HIS A 81 3.72 -17.29 4.05
C HIS A 81 3.41 -17.66 5.52
N LEU A 82 3.48 -16.67 6.42
CA LEU A 82 3.23 -16.88 7.84
C LEU A 82 1.83 -17.49 8.08
N THR A 83 1.79 -18.56 8.87
CA THR A 83 0.54 -19.24 9.22
C THR A 83 0.12 -18.97 10.65
N GLU A 84 0.67 -17.93 11.29
CA GLU A 84 0.42 -17.63 12.69
C GLU A 84 -0.98 -17.08 12.89
N ARG A 85 -1.75 -17.71 13.77
CA ARG A 85 -3.15 -17.38 14.03
C ARG A 85 -3.41 -16.97 15.46
N ASN A 86 -2.45 -17.21 16.34
CA ASN A 86 -2.58 -16.90 17.74
C ASN A 86 -2.36 -15.40 17.96
N LEU A 87 -3.39 -14.74 18.51
CA LEU A 87 -3.33 -13.32 18.87
C LEU A 87 -2.18 -12.98 19.81
N SER A 88 -1.73 -13.91 20.67
CA SER A 88 -0.58 -13.67 21.54
C SER A 88 0.73 -13.46 20.77
N GLN A 89 0.83 -13.98 19.55
CA GLN A 89 1.98 -13.82 18.67
C GLN A 89 1.89 -12.55 17.79
N ALA A 90 0.74 -11.86 17.79
CA ALA A 90 0.54 -10.67 16.97
C ALA A 90 1.55 -9.57 17.30
N ILE A 91 1.93 -9.40 18.57
CA ILE A 91 2.94 -8.41 18.99
C ILE A 91 4.32 -8.77 18.40
N VAL A 92 4.68 -10.05 18.42
CA VAL A 92 5.96 -10.52 17.88
C VAL A 92 6.03 -10.28 16.37
N VAL A 93 4.96 -10.65 15.65
CA VAL A 93 4.84 -10.38 14.20
C VAL A 93 4.88 -8.88 13.93
N GLN A 94 4.18 -8.08 14.75
CA GLN A 94 4.15 -6.63 14.64
C GLN A 94 5.55 -6.02 14.71
N GLU A 95 6.30 -6.34 15.77
CA GLU A 95 7.63 -5.80 16.02
C GLU A 95 8.66 -6.28 15.00
N GLU A 96 8.59 -7.54 14.57
CA GLU A 96 9.56 -8.10 13.63
C GLU A 96 9.50 -7.43 12.26
N VAL A 97 8.29 -7.07 11.82
CA VAL A 97 8.06 -6.29 10.60
C VAL A 97 8.42 -4.83 10.83
N LEU A 98 7.90 -4.21 11.90
CA LEU A 98 8.09 -2.79 12.18
C LEU A 98 9.57 -2.39 12.25
N ARG A 99 10.43 -3.24 12.84
CA ARG A 99 11.88 -2.98 12.93
C ARG A 99 12.57 -2.83 11.56
N LYS A 100 11.98 -3.38 10.50
CA LYS A 100 12.52 -3.32 9.13
C LYS A 100 11.89 -2.18 8.31
N MET A 101 10.78 -1.62 8.78
CA MET A 101 10.05 -0.56 8.11
C MET A 101 10.72 0.82 8.25
N PRO A 102 10.39 1.80 7.39
CA PRO A 102 10.81 3.18 7.56
C PRO A 102 10.44 3.76 8.92
N ALA A 103 11.24 4.71 9.42
CA ALA A 103 11.13 5.21 10.79
C ALA A 103 9.78 5.87 11.13
N LYS A 104 9.11 6.48 10.14
CA LYS A 104 7.79 7.13 10.33
C LYS A 104 6.61 6.15 10.20
N THR A 105 6.88 4.86 10.01
CA THR A 105 5.83 3.85 9.89
C THR A 105 5.03 3.76 11.18
N GLN A 106 3.72 3.86 11.05
CA GLN A 106 2.79 3.65 12.16
C GLN A 106 2.26 2.23 12.11
N THR A 107 1.91 1.67 13.27
CA THR A 107 1.37 0.32 13.34
C THR A 107 0.27 0.21 14.41
N LYS A 108 -0.70 -0.68 14.18
CA LYS A 108 -1.82 -0.92 15.09
C LYS A 108 -2.30 -2.36 14.99
N ILE A 109 -2.36 -3.04 16.13
CA ILE A 109 -3.11 -4.29 16.26
C ILE A 109 -4.57 -3.96 16.50
N ARG A 110 -5.47 -4.60 15.74
CA ARG A 110 -6.92 -4.50 15.87
C ARG A 110 -7.47 -5.87 16.27
N LYS A 111 -8.26 -5.90 17.33
CA LYS A 111 -9.12 -7.06 17.63
C LYS A 111 -10.46 -6.78 16.98
N LEU A 112 -10.93 -7.71 16.17
CA LEU A 112 -12.23 -7.69 15.52
C LEU A 112 -13.18 -8.63 16.27
N ASP A 113 -14.41 -8.73 15.78
CA ASP A 113 -15.39 -9.69 16.31
C ASP A 113 -14.94 -11.13 16.05
N LEU A 114 -15.59 -12.10 16.71
CA LEU A 114 -15.40 -13.54 16.45
C LEU A 114 -13.95 -14.05 16.58
N GLU A 115 -13.18 -13.46 17.49
CA GLU A 115 -11.75 -13.80 17.73
C GLU A 115 -10.81 -13.47 16.54
N GLU A 116 -11.30 -12.71 15.58
CA GLU A 116 -10.52 -12.24 14.44
C GLU A 116 -9.63 -11.06 14.85
N TRP A 117 -8.52 -10.89 14.17
CA TRP A 117 -7.60 -9.81 14.46
C TRP A 117 -6.80 -9.41 13.23
N SER A 118 -6.32 -8.16 13.22
CA SER A 118 -5.39 -7.70 12.20
C SER A 118 -4.25 -6.87 12.76
N ILE A 119 -3.14 -6.85 12.04
CA ILE A 119 -2.04 -5.90 12.24
C ILE A 119 -2.01 -5.00 11.02
N TYR A 120 -2.06 -3.70 11.26
CA TYR A 120 -2.00 -2.70 10.21
C TYR A 120 -0.71 -1.91 10.35
N TRP A 121 0.01 -1.72 9.24
CA TRP A 121 1.13 -0.78 9.14
C TRP A 121 0.82 0.24 8.05
N THR A 122 1.18 1.49 8.30
CA THR A 122 0.97 2.59 7.35
C THR A 122 2.19 3.48 7.25
N PHE A 123 2.49 3.89 6.03
CA PHE A 123 3.56 4.83 5.74
C PHE A 123 3.11 5.71 4.56
N TYR A 124 2.86 7.00 4.83
CA TYR A 124 2.19 7.89 3.88
C TYR A 124 0.87 7.26 3.36
N ASP A 125 0.81 6.98 2.07
CA ASP A 125 -0.33 6.40 1.37
C ASP A 125 -0.20 4.88 1.17
N GLN A 126 0.92 4.28 1.59
CA GLN A 126 1.15 2.85 1.57
C GLN A 126 0.57 2.19 2.82
N SER A 127 0.13 0.95 2.67
CA SER A 127 -0.34 0.16 3.80
C SER A 127 -0.01 -1.30 3.66
N LEU A 128 0.08 -1.97 4.81
CA LEU A 128 0.14 -3.41 4.93
C LEU A 128 -0.87 -3.84 5.99
N GLU A 129 -1.73 -4.79 5.65
CA GLU A 129 -2.63 -5.46 6.57
C GLU A 129 -2.32 -6.95 6.59
N TYR A 130 -2.08 -7.46 7.79
CA TYR A 130 -2.07 -8.88 8.10
C TYR A 130 -3.34 -9.20 8.89
N TYR A 131 -4.31 -9.82 8.25
CA TYR A 131 -5.60 -10.17 8.83
C TYR A 131 -5.69 -11.67 9.07
N VAL A 132 -6.07 -12.05 10.28
CA VAL A 132 -6.33 -13.42 10.69
C VAL A 132 -7.81 -13.54 10.99
N GLY A 133 -8.51 -14.27 10.13
CA GLY A 133 -9.91 -14.59 10.27
C GLY A 133 -10.14 -16.05 10.62
N ARG A 134 -11.39 -16.40 10.89
CA ARG A 134 -11.78 -17.79 11.19
C ARG A 134 -11.48 -18.77 10.06
N TYR A 135 -11.52 -18.29 8.82
CA TYR A 135 -11.42 -19.14 7.61
C TYR A 135 -10.04 -19.14 6.96
N GLY A 136 -9.10 -18.37 7.50
CA GLY A 136 -7.79 -18.22 6.90
C GLY A 136 -7.07 -16.94 7.28
N VAL A 137 -5.92 -16.78 6.65
CA VAL A 137 -5.04 -15.63 6.81
C VAL A 137 -5.01 -14.85 5.49
N PHE A 138 -5.12 -13.54 5.58
CA PHE A 138 -5.25 -12.63 4.46
C PHE A 138 -4.23 -11.51 4.60
N TYR A 139 -3.56 -11.21 3.50
CA TYR A 139 -2.60 -10.13 3.39
C TYR A 139 -3.09 -9.15 2.35
N ALA A 140 -3.08 -7.87 2.69
CA ALA A 140 -3.35 -6.80 1.73
C ALA A 140 -2.25 -5.75 1.85
N HIS A 141 -1.63 -5.39 0.74
CA HIS A 141 -0.63 -4.35 0.68
C HIS A 141 -1.00 -3.36 -0.42
N VAL A 142 -1.04 -2.06 -0.08
CA VAL A 142 -1.13 -0.98 -1.08
C VAL A 142 0.27 -0.41 -1.24
N ASP A 143 0.81 -0.54 -2.45
CA ASP A 143 2.16 -0.08 -2.77
C ASP A 143 2.23 1.44 -3.01
N ARG A 144 3.44 1.98 -3.24
CA ARG A 144 3.62 3.43 -3.45
C ARG A 144 2.90 3.98 -4.70
N PHE A 145 2.51 3.10 -5.62
CA PHE A 145 1.76 3.45 -6.83
C PHE A 145 0.24 3.32 -6.63
N GLY A 146 -0.20 2.90 -5.44
CA GLY A 146 -1.59 2.67 -5.11
C GLY A 146 -2.14 1.35 -5.64
N GLU A 147 -1.29 0.42 -6.06
CA GLU A 147 -1.72 -0.92 -6.47
C GLU A 147 -1.91 -1.82 -5.25
N GLU A 148 -3.05 -2.52 -5.21
CA GLU A 148 -3.39 -3.43 -4.13
C GLU A 148 -2.93 -4.85 -4.47
N HIS A 149 -2.01 -5.37 -3.67
CA HIS A 149 -1.48 -6.73 -3.72
C HIS A 149 -2.12 -7.57 -2.62
N LYS A 150 -2.72 -8.70 -3.00
CA LYS A 150 -3.42 -9.59 -2.07
C LYS A 150 -2.84 -10.99 -2.09
N PHE A 151 -2.78 -11.59 -0.91
CA PHE A 151 -2.49 -13.01 -0.76
C PHE A 151 -3.45 -13.60 0.28
N GLU A 152 -4.00 -14.77 -0.02
CA GLU A 152 -4.96 -15.45 0.84
C GLU A 152 -4.54 -16.90 1.06
N MET A 153 -4.55 -17.32 2.32
CA MET A 153 -4.35 -18.71 2.71
C MET A 153 -5.59 -19.20 3.45
N LYS A 154 -6.42 -19.96 2.73
CA LYS A 154 -7.67 -20.54 3.25
C LYS A 154 -7.41 -21.85 3.97
N ASP A 155 -8.21 -22.13 4.98
CA ASP A 155 -8.21 -23.44 5.61
C ASP A 155 -8.79 -24.53 4.72
N ALA A 156 -8.16 -25.71 4.74
CA ALA A 156 -8.61 -26.89 3.98
C ALA A 156 -10.05 -27.33 4.32
N HIS A 157 -10.58 -26.87 5.46
CA HIS A 157 -11.95 -27.18 5.93
C HIS A 157 -12.95 -26.04 5.67
N SER A 158 -12.60 -25.04 4.87
CA SER A 158 -13.47 -23.87 4.57
C SER A 158 -14.57 -24.14 3.53
N HIS A 159 -14.70 -25.38 3.05
CA HIS A 159 -15.86 -25.82 2.27
C HIS A 159 -16.92 -26.42 3.21
N VAL A 160 -17.78 -25.57 3.76
CA VAL A 160 -19.09 -25.97 4.31
C VAL A 160 -20.15 -25.06 3.73
#